data_AF-A0A9W8QS86-F1
#
_entry.id   AF-A0A9W8QS86-F1
#
_cell.length_a   1.000
_cell.length_b   1.000
_cell.length_c   1.000
_cell.angle_alpha   90.00
_cell.angle_beta   90.00
_cell.angle_gamma   90.00
#
_symmetry.space_group_name_H-M   'P 1'
#
loop_
_entity.id
_entity.type
_entity.pdbx_description
1 polymer ?
#
loop_
_entity_poly.entity_id
_entity_poly.type
_entity_poly.pdbx_seq_one_letter_code
_entity_poly.pdbx_strand_id
1 'polypeptide(L)'
;MDQPDVLIIGAGMSGIGLAVQLIRQHGTRNFEIIEKDAEIGGTWWVNSYPGCGCDVPSHFFSYSFALNPDWSQAYAMQPEIHSYFKDVAAQYEIEKHVRLNSTVQSARWDEASGTWDVICLDAKTGKITTRHSKVLVSAVGALSIPKPCTIPGASSFTGRIFHTAQWDHSFDWKGKEVVMIAPAKYHEFLVPKTEVGCKRRVNDTDYLVCLHRDNVDLVYDDPIEAIETTGVRTKSGRLVNADAIILAHGFETQTPLFPMKIFGKDGLTVNEHWDQVSEGAASSYFGTCLSNFPNFFIMMGPNTLSGHLSVIYTSECQINFTLRAIRPILKNQADIVEVTADAETRDIDEVQEKAKKLVWATGCTSWFIETKSNRNTIMFPDWQFKFWWRSLFVPSGDFEYRKLVQKPREAETRTSGRGLLVIAAATLAVGVGSIYLEVLKWYE
;
A
#
# COMPACT_ATOMS: atom_id res chain seq x y z
N MET A 1 25.20 -5.37 10.35
CA MET A 1 23.88 -5.56 10.95
C MET A 1 23.42 -6.93 10.55
N ASP A 2 22.77 -7.65 11.45
CA ASP A 2 22.16 -8.93 11.13
C ASP A 2 20.94 -8.74 10.21
N GLN A 3 20.41 -9.84 9.69
CA GLN A 3 19.25 -9.82 8.81
C GLN A 3 17.98 -9.47 9.61
N PRO A 4 17.16 -8.50 9.14
CA PRO A 4 15.93 -8.12 9.84
C PRO A 4 14.89 -9.26 9.81
N ASP A 5 14.20 -9.48 10.93
CA ASP A 5 13.05 -10.42 10.95
C ASP A 5 11.92 -9.91 10.04
N VAL A 6 11.73 -8.59 9.98
CA VAL A 6 10.72 -7.92 9.15
C VAL A 6 11.36 -6.84 8.29
N LEU A 7 11.23 -6.95 6.96
CA LEU A 7 11.56 -5.86 6.04
C LEU A 7 10.27 -5.12 5.64
N ILE A 8 10.27 -3.79 5.75
CA ILE A 8 9.13 -2.94 5.42
C ILE A 8 9.50 -2.08 4.20
N ILE A 9 8.60 -1.95 3.22
CA ILE A 9 8.83 -1.18 2.00
C ILE A 9 7.96 0.08 2.02
N GLY A 10 8.57 1.25 2.18
CA GLY A 10 7.92 2.55 2.35
C GLY A 10 7.85 3.00 3.80
N ALA A 11 8.38 4.19 4.08
CA ALA A 11 8.31 4.91 5.36
C ALA A 11 7.16 5.94 5.38
N GLY A 12 6.06 5.63 4.71
CA GLY A 12 4.79 6.34 4.87
C GLY A 12 4.03 5.91 6.12
N MET A 13 2.85 6.51 6.32
CA MET A 13 1.93 6.26 7.44
C MET A 13 1.78 4.77 7.84
N SER A 14 1.59 3.86 6.89
CA SER A 14 1.39 2.44 7.21
C SER A 14 2.69 1.73 7.64
N GLY A 15 3.84 2.14 7.09
CA GLY A 15 5.15 1.60 7.44
C GLY A 15 5.65 2.08 8.81
N ILE A 16 5.52 3.39 9.07
CA ILE A 16 5.79 3.98 10.40
C ILE A 16 4.89 3.34 11.45
N GLY A 17 3.58 3.21 11.18
CA GLY A 17 2.62 2.61 12.10
C GLY A 17 2.95 1.15 12.44
N LEU A 18 3.34 0.35 11.44
CA LEU A 18 3.77 -1.04 11.65
C LEU A 18 5.05 -1.11 12.51
N ALA A 19 6.04 -0.29 12.19
CA ALA A 19 7.33 -0.24 12.90
C ALA A 19 7.15 0.15 14.38
N VAL A 20 6.31 1.15 14.66
CA VAL A 20 5.95 1.54 16.04
C VAL A 20 5.23 0.41 16.77
N GLN A 21 4.31 -0.31 16.10
CA GLN A 21 3.56 -1.41 16.74
C GLN A 21 4.39 -2.70 16.92
N LEU A 22 5.40 -2.96 16.09
CA LEU A 22 6.43 -4.00 16.35
C LEU A 22 7.14 -3.74 17.69
N ILE A 23 7.52 -2.48 17.95
CA ILE A 23 8.11 -2.08 19.24
C ILE A 23 7.08 -2.21 20.36
N ARG A 24 5.89 -1.60 20.21
CA ARG A 24 4.89 -1.50 21.29
C ARG A 24 4.22 -2.82 21.68
N GLN A 25 4.03 -3.76 20.76
CA GLN A 25 3.32 -5.02 21.02
C GLN A 25 4.25 -6.24 21.17
N HIS A 26 5.44 -6.20 20.58
CA HIS A 26 6.38 -7.33 20.56
C HIS A 26 7.76 -7.00 21.16
N GLY A 27 8.03 -5.73 21.50
CA GLY A 27 9.32 -5.30 22.05
C GLY A 27 10.48 -5.39 21.04
N THR A 28 10.22 -5.67 19.77
CA THR A 28 11.26 -5.91 18.77
C THR A 28 11.62 -4.65 18.00
N ARG A 29 12.92 -4.46 17.81
CA ARG A 29 13.53 -3.49 16.90
C ARG A 29 14.24 -4.18 15.72
N ASN A 30 14.05 -5.49 15.52
CA ASN A 30 14.71 -6.23 14.42
C ASN A 30 13.97 -6.08 13.08
N PHE A 31 13.91 -4.84 12.59
CA PHE A 31 13.34 -4.47 11.30
C PHE A 31 14.20 -3.41 10.59
N GLU A 32 14.10 -3.39 9.26
CA GLU A 32 14.64 -2.33 8.39
C GLU A 32 13.50 -1.84 7.47
N ILE A 33 13.39 -0.52 7.28
CA ILE A 33 12.43 0.10 6.35
C ILE A 33 13.19 0.62 5.14
N ILE A 34 12.78 0.25 3.93
CA ILE A 34 13.38 0.73 2.67
C ILE A 34 12.47 1.81 2.09
N GLU A 35 12.97 3.04 1.96
CA GLU A 35 12.22 4.19 1.46
C GLU A 35 12.92 4.80 0.24
N LYS A 36 12.19 4.96 -0.87
CA LYS A 36 12.70 5.50 -2.13
C LYS A 36 13.04 6.99 -2.05
N ASP A 37 12.31 7.73 -1.21
CA ASP A 37 12.41 9.19 -1.13
C ASP A 37 13.52 9.65 -0.17
N ALA A 38 13.81 10.96 -0.21
CA ALA A 38 14.87 11.57 0.59
C ALA A 38 14.54 11.74 2.09
N GLU A 39 13.28 11.54 2.48
CA GLU A 39 12.73 11.76 3.83
C GLU A 39 11.49 10.85 4.05
N ILE A 40 11.11 10.60 5.30
CA ILE A 40 9.93 9.80 5.67
C ILE A 40 8.61 10.57 5.47
N GLY A 41 7.47 9.86 5.44
CA GLY A 41 6.12 10.43 5.39
C GLY A 41 5.30 10.05 4.14
N GLY A 42 5.93 9.48 3.11
CA GLY A 42 5.24 8.97 1.91
C GLY A 42 4.41 10.05 1.20
N THR A 43 3.10 9.83 1.04
CA THR A 43 2.17 10.79 0.41
C THR A 43 2.30 12.22 0.98
N TRP A 44 2.52 12.37 2.30
CA TRP A 44 2.65 13.66 2.98
C TRP A 44 4.04 14.29 2.89
N TRP A 45 5.04 13.57 2.39
CA TRP A 45 6.31 14.14 1.96
C TRP A 45 6.24 14.58 0.48
N VAL A 46 5.73 13.69 -0.37
CA VAL A 46 5.74 13.84 -1.84
C VAL A 46 4.78 14.95 -2.33
N ASN A 47 3.64 15.15 -1.67
CA ASN A 47 2.61 16.11 -2.12
C ASN A 47 2.68 17.44 -1.36
N SER A 48 3.64 18.29 -1.71
CA SER A 48 3.87 19.59 -1.07
C SER A 48 3.29 20.79 -1.85
N TYR A 49 2.25 20.56 -2.66
CA TYR A 49 1.61 21.62 -3.46
C TYR A 49 0.77 22.58 -2.59
N PRO A 50 0.70 23.88 -2.93
CA PRO A 50 -0.16 24.85 -2.23
C PRO A 50 -1.62 24.40 -2.17
N GLY A 51 -2.21 24.39 -0.98
CA GLY A 51 -3.55 23.86 -0.75
C GLY A 51 -3.63 22.34 -0.53
N CYS A 52 -2.51 21.61 -0.45
CA CYS A 52 -2.54 20.20 -0.04
C CYS A 52 -2.91 20.07 1.45
N GLY A 53 -3.97 19.32 1.74
CA GLY A 53 -4.48 19.06 3.09
C GLY A 53 -5.38 17.83 3.11
N CYS A 54 -5.87 17.44 4.29
CA CYS A 54 -6.71 16.26 4.43
C CYS A 54 -8.20 16.56 4.30
N ASP A 55 -8.95 15.64 3.70
CA ASP A 55 -10.42 15.65 3.64
C ASP A 55 -11.09 14.93 4.83
N VAL A 56 -10.27 14.37 5.73
CA VAL A 56 -10.66 13.75 7.00
C VAL A 56 -10.35 14.73 8.14
N PRO A 57 -11.24 14.90 9.14
CA PRO A 57 -10.94 15.79 10.26
C PRO A 57 -9.72 15.33 11.05
N SER A 58 -8.84 16.26 11.44
CA SER A 58 -7.47 16.00 11.93
C SER A 58 -7.41 15.02 13.11
N HIS A 59 -8.39 15.10 14.01
CA HIS A 59 -8.56 14.20 15.16
C HIS A 59 -8.74 12.71 14.77
N PHE A 60 -9.30 12.43 13.58
CA PHE A 60 -9.41 11.07 13.03
C PHE A 60 -8.24 10.72 12.09
N PHE A 61 -7.33 11.66 11.83
CA PHE A 61 -6.11 11.46 11.04
C PHE A 61 -4.85 11.29 11.93
N SER A 62 -5.04 11.09 13.23
CA SER A 62 -4.01 10.65 14.18
C SER A 62 -4.11 9.15 14.43
N TYR A 63 -3.00 8.49 14.78
CA TYR A 63 -2.98 7.11 15.23
C TYR A 63 -3.72 6.98 16.57
N SER A 64 -4.49 5.91 16.78
CA SER A 64 -5.18 5.68 18.06
C SER A 64 -4.23 5.54 19.24
N PHE A 65 -2.98 5.16 18.96
CA PHE A 65 -1.92 4.98 19.94
C PHE A 65 -1.02 6.21 20.16
N ALA A 66 -1.16 7.26 19.33
CA ALA A 66 -0.38 8.50 19.36
C ALA A 66 -1.25 9.66 18.84
N LEU A 67 -2.28 10.01 19.62
CA LEU A 67 -3.18 11.12 19.30
C LEU A 67 -2.46 12.46 19.43
N ASN A 68 -2.60 13.34 18.45
CA ASN A 68 -2.21 14.75 18.56
C ASN A 68 -3.42 15.58 19.03
N PRO A 69 -3.38 16.25 20.19
CA PRO A 69 -4.43 17.15 20.65
C PRO A 69 -4.28 18.58 20.12
N ASP A 70 -3.10 18.95 19.62
CA ASP A 70 -2.70 20.32 19.32
C ASP A 70 -2.88 20.69 17.83
N TRP A 71 -3.74 19.97 17.10
CA TRP A 71 -4.05 20.25 15.69
C TRP A 71 -4.56 21.68 15.51
N SER A 72 -3.87 22.47 14.68
CA SER A 72 -4.15 23.88 14.40
C SER A 72 -5.53 24.12 13.80
N GLN A 73 -6.05 23.15 13.05
CA GLN A 73 -7.24 23.25 12.22
C GLN A 73 -8.06 21.96 12.23
N ALA A 74 -9.37 22.09 12.00
CA ALA A 74 -10.29 20.95 11.88
C ALA A 74 -9.94 19.98 10.74
N TYR A 75 -9.31 20.49 9.68
CA TYR A 75 -8.72 19.74 8.58
C TYR A 75 -7.28 20.24 8.39
N ALA A 76 -6.30 19.45 8.82
CA ALA A 76 -4.90 19.86 8.79
C ALA A 76 -4.33 19.90 7.36
N MET A 77 -3.39 20.83 7.13
CA MET A 77 -2.67 20.96 5.88
C MET A 77 -1.42 20.06 5.88
N GLN A 78 -0.90 19.72 4.69
CA GLN A 78 0.21 18.77 4.55
C GLN A 78 1.42 19.04 5.45
N PRO A 79 1.92 20.28 5.65
CA PRO A 79 3.11 20.51 6.49
C PRO A 79 2.92 20.07 7.94
N GLU A 80 1.71 20.24 8.48
CA GLU A 80 1.37 19.87 9.86
C GLU A 80 1.23 18.35 10.00
N ILE A 81 0.58 17.71 9.02
CA ILE A 81 0.44 16.24 8.96
C ILE A 81 1.80 15.57 8.76
N HIS A 82 2.70 16.18 7.98
CA HIS A 82 4.05 15.69 7.77
C HIS A 82 4.89 15.80 9.05
N SER A 83 4.81 16.93 9.78
CA SER A 83 5.43 17.06 11.10
C SER A 83 4.94 15.95 12.02
N TYR A 84 3.62 15.81 12.19
CA TYR A 84 3.02 14.79 13.05
C TYR A 84 3.57 13.37 12.80
N PHE A 85 3.71 12.92 11.55
CA PHE A 85 4.30 11.61 11.26
C PHE A 85 5.80 11.53 11.58
N LYS A 86 6.55 12.62 11.42
CA LYS A 86 7.96 12.71 11.84
C LYS A 86 8.10 12.72 13.36
N ASP A 87 7.24 13.44 14.06
CA ASP A 87 7.24 13.54 15.53
C ASP A 87 6.94 12.17 16.16
N VAL A 88 6.00 11.41 15.59
CA VAL A 88 5.75 10.00 15.97
C VAL A 88 6.93 9.08 15.62
N ALA A 89 7.56 9.25 14.45
CA ALA A 89 8.74 8.46 14.09
C ALA A 89 9.91 8.69 15.07
N ALA A 90 10.18 9.96 15.40
CA ALA A 90 11.24 10.37 16.34
C ALA A 90 10.98 9.86 17.76
N GLN A 91 9.72 9.90 18.22
CA GLN A 91 9.31 9.36 19.53
C GLN A 91 9.70 7.88 19.72
N TYR A 92 9.69 7.11 18.63
CA TYR A 92 10.06 5.69 18.63
C TYR A 92 11.42 5.40 17.98
N GLU A 93 12.21 6.43 17.65
CA GLU A 93 13.52 6.35 17.00
C GLU A 93 13.51 5.56 15.69
N ILE A 94 12.40 5.61 14.94
CA ILE A 94 12.17 4.79 13.74
C ILE A 94 13.20 5.10 12.65
N GLU A 95 13.69 6.33 12.55
CA GLU A 95 14.67 6.79 11.55
C GLU A 95 15.96 5.98 11.58
N LYS A 96 16.35 5.44 12.74
CA LYS A 96 17.53 4.56 12.90
C LYS A 96 17.39 3.24 12.14
N HIS A 97 16.16 2.88 11.77
CA HIS A 97 15.78 1.69 11.01
C HIS A 97 15.42 2.01 9.55
N VAL A 98 15.38 3.29 9.13
CA VAL A 98 15.01 3.67 7.76
C VAL A 98 16.23 3.83 6.87
N ARG A 99 16.20 3.19 5.70
CA ARG A 99 17.09 3.44 4.58
C ARG A 99 16.39 4.28 3.53
N LEU A 100 16.54 5.59 3.66
CA LEU A 100 16.10 6.60 2.71
C LEU A 100 16.86 6.51 1.39
N ASN A 101 16.31 7.08 0.31
CA ASN A 101 16.90 7.13 -1.04
C ASN A 101 17.20 5.73 -1.61
N SER A 102 16.42 4.71 -1.25
CA SER A 102 16.62 3.31 -1.66
C SER A 102 15.32 2.67 -2.15
N THR A 103 15.34 2.15 -3.37
CA THR A 103 14.17 1.54 -4.02
C THR A 103 14.30 0.03 -4.06
N VAL A 104 13.28 -0.71 -3.61
CA VAL A 104 13.19 -2.15 -3.86
C VAL A 104 12.86 -2.37 -5.34
N GLN A 105 13.73 -3.08 -6.05
CA GLN A 105 13.54 -3.43 -7.47
C GLN A 105 12.79 -4.76 -7.61
N SER A 106 13.10 -5.74 -6.76
CA SER A 106 12.38 -7.01 -6.70
C SER A 106 12.51 -7.70 -5.35
N ALA A 107 11.55 -8.55 -5.04
CA ALA A 107 11.57 -9.46 -3.91
C ALA A 107 11.24 -10.89 -4.37
N ARG A 108 11.98 -11.90 -3.91
CA ARG A 108 11.77 -13.31 -4.27
C ARG A 108 11.70 -14.16 -3.00
N TRP A 109 10.71 -15.03 -2.91
CA TRP A 109 10.62 -16.04 -1.87
C TRP A 109 11.62 -17.18 -2.12
N ASP A 110 12.33 -17.60 -1.07
CA ASP A 110 13.15 -18.81 -1.06
C ASP A 110 12.57 -19.85 -0.08
N GLU A 111 12.01 -20.92 -0.62
CA GLU A 111 11.51 -22.09 0.14
C GLU A 111 12.62 -22.82 0.93
N ALA A 112 13.90 -22.71 0.53
CA ALA A 112 14.98 -23.42 1.23
C ALA A 112 15.37 -22.77 2.57
N SER A 113 15.31 -21.43 2.66
CA SER A 113 15.54 -20.67 3.89
C SER A 113 14.26 -20.21 4.59
N GLY A 114 13.10 -20.23 3.90
CA GLY A 114 11.86 -19.62 4.39
C GLY A 114 11.96 -18.10 4.54
N THR A 115 12.69 -17.43 3.64
CA THR A 115 12.90 -15.98 3.69
C THR A 115 12.72 -15.30 2.33
N TRP A 116 12.64 -13.97 2.35
CA TRP A 116 12.54 -13.11 1.19
C TRP A 116 13.89 -12.51 0.80
N ASP A 117 14.37 -12.82 -0.41
CA ASP A 117 15.51 -12.20 -1.07
C ASP A 117 15.07 -10.90 -1.76
N VAL A 118 15.47 -9.75 -1.21
CA VAL A 118 15.00 -8.42 -1.63
C VAL A 118 16.12 -7.57 -2.19
N ILE A 119 16.04 -7.25 -3.48
CA ILE A 119 17.04 -6.46 -4.22
C ILE A 119 16.72 -4.97 -4.07
N CYS A 120 17.59 -4.24 -3.37
CA CYS A 120 17.47 -2.81 -3.09
C CYS A 120 18.53 -2.03 -3.87
N LEU A 121 18.11 -1.01 -4.63
CA LEU A 121 18.98 -0.03 -5.30
C LEU A 121 19.07 1.25 -4.47
N ASP A 122 20.26 1.61 -4.02
CA ASP A 122 20.56 2.93 -3.46
C ASP A 122 20.65 3.96 -4.60
N ALA A 123 19.75 4.94 -4.61
CA ALA A 123 19.59 5.91 -5.70
C ALA A 123 20.67 7.00 -5.71
N LYS A 124 21.44 7.17 -4.62
CA LYS A 124 22.52 8.18 -4.51
C LYS A 124 23.87 7.63 -4.99
N THR A 125 24.08 6.33 -4.84
CA THR A 125 25.36 5.66 -5.17
C THR A 125 25.24 4.70 -6.36
N GLY A 126 24.03 4.39 -6.83
CA GLY A 126 23.78 3.35 -7.82
C GLY A 126 24.02 1.93 -7.30
N LYS A 127 24.28 1.76 -5.99
CA LYS A 127 24.67 0.48 -5.42
C LYS A 127 23.47 -0.43 -5.23
N ILE A 128 23.50 -1.58 -5.90
CA ILE A 128 22.56 -2.68 -5.65
C ILE A 128 23.04 -3.49 -4.43
N THR A 129 22.13 -3.82 -3.52
CA THR A 129 22.37 -4.74 -2.40
C THR A 129 21.16 -5.64 -2.15
N THR A 130 21.40 -6.91 -1.79
CA THR A 130 20.34 -7.81 -1.32
C THR A 130 20.05 -7.57 0.17
N ARG A 131 18.81 -7.81 0.58
CA ARG A 131 18.39 -8.09 1.96
C ARG A 131 17.73 -9.45 2.00
N HIS A 132 17.79 -10.07 3.18
CA HIS A 132 17.08 -11.29 3.49
C HIS A 132 16.24 -11.01 4.73
N SER A 133 14.98 -11.44 4.74
CA SER A 133 14.07 -11.23 5.87
C SER A 133 13.01 -12.32 5.94
N LYS A 134 12.66 -12.77 7.15
CA LYS A 134 11.60 -13.79 7.33
C LYS A 134 10.26 -13.27 6.81
N VAL A 135 9.90 -12.04 7.17
CA VAL A 135 8.66 -11.36 6.81
C VAL A 135 8.94 -10.18 5.90
N LEU A 136 8.10 -10.00 4.88
CA LEU A 136 8.14 -8.85 3.97
C LEU A 136 6.80 -8.11 4.00
N VAL A 137 6.82 -6.80 4.21
CA VAL A 137 5.59 -5.98 4.20
C VAL A 137 5.72 -4.82 3.23
N SER A 138 4.85 -4.80 2.21
CA SER A 138 4.68 -3.65 1.34
C SER A 138 3.81 -2.60 2.02
N ALA A 139 4.33 -1.38 2.18
CA ALA A 139 3.64 -0.23 2.74
C ALA A 139 3.71 1.00 1.81
N VAL A 140 3.88 0.77 0.51
CA VAL A 140 4.08 1.79 -0.54
C VAL A 140 2.86 2.66 -0.85
N GLY A 141 1.68 2.25 -0.35
CA GLY A 141 0.40 2.95 -0.54
C GLY A 141 -0.15 2.87 -1.97
N ALA A 142 -1.42 3.29 -2.14
CA ALA A 142 -2.15 3.24 -3.41
C ALA A 142 -2.13 4.56 -4.22
N LEU A 143 -1.53 5.63 -3.68
CA LEU A 143 -1.51 6.99 -4.26
C LEU A 143 -0.10 7.59 -4.14
N SER A 144 0.90 6.89 -4.69
CA SER A 144 2.32 7.22 -4.56
C SER A 144 3.07 7.36 -5.89
N ILE A 145 2.46 6.96 -7.02
CA ILE A 145 3.03 7.09 -8.37
C ILE A 145 2.20 8.11 -9.19
N PRO A 146 2.76 9.28 -9.55
CA PRO A 146 2.06 10.24 -10.39
C PRO A 146 1.94 9.73 -11.83
N LYS A 147 0.85 10.08 -12.52
CA LYS A 147 0.73 9.75 -13.95
C LYS A 147 1.72 10.58 -14.78
N PRO A 148 2.39 10.00 -15.79
CA PRO A 148 3.24 10.74 -16.72
C PRO A 148 2.39 11.69 -17.58
N CYS A 149 3.01 12.74 -18.14
CA CYS A 149 2.34 13.54 -19.16
C CYS A 149 2.26 12.75 -20.47
N THR A 150 1.05 12.39 -20.89
CA THR A 150 0.78 11.67 -22.14
C THR A 150 0.22 12.57 -23.25
N ILE A 151 0.11 13.88 -22.99
CA ILE A 151 -0.40 14.84 -23.96
C ILE A 151 0.64 15.03 -25.09
N PRO A 152 0.26 14.91 -26.38
CA PRO A 152 1.18 15.11 -27.50
C PRO A 152 1.92 16.45 -27.40
N GLY A 153 3.22 16.48 -27.72
CA GLY A 153 4.02 17.70 -27.70
C GLY A 153 4.47 18.21 -26.33
N ALA A 154 4.18 17.51 -25.23
CA ALA A 154 4.66 17.87 -23.89
C ALA A 154 6.20 18.05 -23.79
N SER A 155 6.97 17.43 -24.68
CA SER A 155 8.44 17.52 -24.75
C SER A 155 8.98 18.73 -25.54
N SER A 156 8.14 19.52 -26.20
CA SER A 156 8.56 20.73 -26.95
C SER A 156 8.15 22.06 -26.27
N PHE A 157 7.38 22.01 -25.18
CA PHE A 157 7.07 23.20 -24.37
C PHE A 157 8.34 23.82 -23.80
N THR A 158 8.44 25.14 -23.86
CA THR A 158 9.65 25.88 -23.45
C THR A 158 9.63 26.39 -22.00
N GLY A 159 8.46 26.38 -21.36
CA GLY A 159 8.28 26.71 -19.95
C GLY A 159 8.45 25.53 -18.99
N ARG A 160 7.89 25.65 -17.77
CA ARG A 160 7.92 24.57 -16.76
C ARG A 160 6.70 23.64 -16.87
N ILE A 161 6.91 22.32 -16.94
CA ILE A 161 5.86 21.32 -16.69
C ILE A 161 6.22 20.52 -15.43
N PHE A 162 5.29 20.37 -14.51
CA PHE A 162 5.44 19.52 -13.33
C PHE A 162 4.10 18.96 -12.85
N HIS A 163 4.14 17.84 -12.12
CA HIS A 163 2.97 17.21 -11.50
C HIS A 163 2.79 17.73 -10.06
N THR A 164 1.56 17.73 -9.53
CA THR A 164 1.29 18.20 -8.15
C THR A 164 2.08 17.43 -7.08
N ALA A 165 2.27 16.12 -7.31
CA ALA A 165 3.13 15.24 -6.50
C ALA A 165 4.65 15.39 -6.78
N GLN A 166 5.08 16.43 -7.51
CA GLN A 166 6.46 16.75 -7.87
C GLN A 166 6.63 18.28 -7.94
N TRP A 167 6.20 18.98 -6.90
CA TRP A 167 6.06 20.44 -6.90
C TRP A 167 7.40 21.20 -6.98
N ASP A 168 7.50 22.19 -7.87
CA ASP A 168 8.66 23.07 -7.99
C ASP A 168 8.59 24.24 -6.98
N HIS A 169 9.34 24.11 -5.89
CA HIS A 169 9.46 25.11 -4.83
C HIS A 169 10.35 26.32 -5.19
N SER A 170 10.93 26.37 -6.40
CA SER A 170 11.80 27.49 -6.82
C SER A 170 11.07 28.67 -7.48
N PHE A 171 9.75 28.54 -7.71
CA PHE A 171 8.91 29.55 -8.35
C PHE A 171 8.30 30.53 -7.32
N ASP A 172 8.31 31.84 -7.59
CA ASP A 172 7.67 32.85 -6.71
C ASP A 172 6.21 33.11 -7.12
N TRP A 173 5.34 33.22 -6.12
CA TRP A 173 3.87 33.31 -6.25
C TRP A 173 3.29 34.57 -5.58
N LYS A 174 4.11 35.50 -5.08
CA LYS A 174 3.65 36.64 -4.25
C LYS A 174 2.73 37.65 -4.97
N GLY A 175 1.79 38.21 -4.21
CA GLY A 175 1.03 39.42 -4.55
C GLY A 175 -0.39 39.21 -5.08
N LYS A 176 -1.22 38.41 -4.38
CA LYS A 176 -2.64 38.13 -4.72
C LYS A 176 -3.49 37.99 -3.44
N GLU A 177 -4.72 38.53 -3.43
CA GLU A 177 -5.75 38.37 -2.36
C GLU A 177 -7.15 38.12 -2.98
N VAL A 178 -8.17 37.71 -2.18
CA VAL A 178 -9.32 36.89 -2.67
C VAL A 178 -10.67 37.13 -1.93
N VAL A 179 -11.81 37.16 -2.67
CA VAL A 179 -13.26 37.05 -2.28
C VAL A 179 -14.10 36.88 -3.59
N MET A 180 -15.34 36.35 -3.75
CA MET A 180 -16.19 35.25 -3.18
C MET A 180 -17.35 34.89 -4.18
N ILE A 181 -17.91 33.66 -4.13
CA ILE A 181 -19.10 33.11 -4.89
C ILE A 181 -18.94 32.98 -6.42
N ALA A 182 -19.34 31.84 -7.03
CA ALA A 182 -19.12 31.45 -8.44
C ALA A 182 -19.95 32.18 -9.55
N PRO A 183 -19.55 32.12 -10.85
CA PRO A 183 -20.24 32.82 -11.94
C PRO A 183 -21.21 31.94 -12.76
N ALA A 184 -22.35 32.54 -13.13
CA ALA A 184 -23.44 31.89 -13.86
C ALA A 184 -23.02 31.16 -15.15
N LYS A 185 -22.02 31.68 -15.89
CA LYS A 185 -21.51 31.08 -17.14
C LYS A 185 -21.01 29.64 -16.99
N TYR A 186 -20.62 29.22 -15.79
CA TYR A 186 -20.07 27.88 -15.54
C TYR A 186 -21.07 26.92 -14.85
N HIS A 187 -22.28 27.37 -14.50
CA HIS A 187 -23.22 26.58 -13.67
C HIS A 187 -23.60 25.21 -14.28
N GLU A 188 -23.81 25.11 -15.60
CA GLU A 188 -24.20 23.83 -16.22
C GLU A 188 -23.09 22.77 -16.19
N PHE A 189 -21.82 23.21 -16.21
CA PHE A 189 -20.66 22.33 -16.11
C PHE A 189 -20.32 21.96 -14.66
N LEU A 190 -20.48 22.91 -13.73
CA LEU A 190 -20.13 22.73 -12.31
C LEU A 190 -21.09 21.80 -11.55
N VAL A 191 -22.30 21.56 -12.07
CA VAL A 191 -23.23 20.56 -11.51
C VAL A 191 -22.84 19.15 -11.98
N PRO A 192 -22.40 18.23 -11.10
CA PRO A 192 -21.97 16.91 -11.52
C PRO A 192 -23.13 16.08 -12.09
N LYS A 193 -22.96 15.59 -13.32
CA LYS A 193 -23.92 14.70 -14.00
C LYS A 193 -23.77 13.22 -13.55
N THR A 194 -23.34 13.00 -12.31
CA THR A 194 -22.93 11.69 -11.73
C THR A 194 -23.41 11.55 -10.30
N GLU A 195 -23.79 10.33 -9.90
CA GLU A 195 -24.35 10.05 -8.56
C GLU A 195 -23.49 10.52 -7.38
N VAL A 196 -24.14 11.11 -6.37
CA VAL A 196 -23.45 11.70 -5.22
C VAL A 196 -22.81 10.59 -4.37
N GLY A 197 -21.48 10.67 -4.22
CA GLY A 197 -20.70 9.66 -3.50
C GLY A 197 -20.20 8.47 -4.33
N CYS A 198 -20.48 8.44 -5.65
CA CYS A 198 -19.83 7.47 -6.55
C CYS A 198 -18.32 7.71 -6.72
N LYS A 199 -17.85 8.91 -6.35
CA LYS A 199 -16.45 9.32 -6.22
C LYS A 199 -16.19 9.80 -4.79
N ARG A 200 -14.94 9.76 -4.33
CA ARG A 200 -14.52 10.40 -3.08
C ARG A 200 -14.81 11.90 -3.17
N ARG A 201 -15.42 12.48 -2.13
CA ARG A 201 -15.70 13.92 -2.07
C ARG A 201 -14.39 14.68 -1.93
N VAL A 202 -14.26 15.80 -2.62
CA VAL A 202 -13.20 16.78 -2.40
C VAL A 202 -13.79 17.88 -1.52
N ASN A 203 -13.12 18.18 -0.41
CA ASN A 203 -13.42 19.38 0.37
C ASN A 203 -12.57 20.52 -0.20
N ASP A 204 -13.19 21.67 -0.44
CA ASP A 204 -12.56 22.87 -0.99
C ASP A 204 -13.23 24.11 -0.37
N THR A 205 -12.50 25.22 -0.34
CA THR A 205 -12.94 26.52 0.16
C THR A 205 -13.05 27.60 -0.92
N ASP A 206 -12.29 27.48 -2.02
CA ASP A 206 -11.99 28.60 -2.93
C ASP A 206 -12.04 28.28 -4.43
N TYR A 207 -12.22 27.02 -4.86
CA TYR A 207 -12.34 26.67 -6.28
C TYR A 207 -13.53 27.36 -6.94
N LEU A 208 -14.71 27.29 -6.31
CA LEU A 208 -15.90 27.98 -6.82
C LEU A 208 -15.74 29.52 -6.80
N VAL A 209 -14.92 30.05 -5.89
CA VAL A 209 -14.60 31.49 -5.79
C VAL A 209 -13.66 31.94 -6.91
N CYS A 210 -12.64 31.15 -7.23
CA CYS A 210 -11.57 31.59 -8.13
C CYS A 210 -12.05 31.85 -9.57
N LEU A 211 -13.15 31.20 -9.97
CA LEU A 211 -13.76 31.28 -11.30
C LEU A 211 -14.34 32.66 -11.68
N HIS A 212 -14.45 33.61 -10.74
CA HIS A 212 -14.84 35.01 -11.04
C HIS A 212 -13.68 35.93 -11.41
N ARG A 213 -12.44 35.57 -11.11
CA ARG A 213 -11.31 36.47 -11.31
C ARG A 213 -11.11 36.70 -12.81
N ASP A 214 -10.92 37.95 -13.24
CA ASP A 214 -10.68 38.30 -14.64
C ASP A 214 -9.45 37.59 -15.24
N ASN A 215 -8.54 37.11 -14.38
CA ASN A 215 -7.35 36.35 -14.75
C ASN A 215 -7.51 34.81 -14.64
N VAL A 216 -8.74 34.29 -14.57
CA VAL A 216 -9.07 32.85 -14.55
C VAL A 216 -10.09 32.53 -15.65
N ASP A 217 -9.70 31.65 -16.57
CA ASP A 217 -10.61 31.06 -17.57
C ASP A 217 -10.70 29.54 -17.36
N LEU A 218 -11.93 29.05 -17.19
CA LEU A 218 -12.23 27.62 -17.14
C LEU A 218 -12.67 27.16 -18.54
N VAL A 219 -11.77 26.48 -19.24
CA VAL A 219 -12.07 25.77 -20.49
C VAL A 219 -12.59 24.37 -20.15
N TYR A 220 -13.82 24.06 -20.53
CA TYR A 220 -14.51 22.83 -20.14
C TYR A 220 -15.20 22.09 -21.30
N ASP A 221 -15.40 22.77 -22.42
CA ASP A 221 -16.14 22.37 -23.62
C ASP A 221 -15.23 22.11 -24.84
N ASP A 222 -13.99 22.59 -24.80
CA ASP A 222 -12.98 22.47 -25.86
C ASP A 222 -11.77 21.62 -25.40
N PRO A 223 -11.75 20.30 -25.66
CA PRO A 223 -10.72 19.41 -25.12
C PRO A 223 -9.32 19.69 -25.67
N ILE A 224 -8.30 19.39 -24.86
CA ILE A 224 -6.89 19.46 -25.28
C ILE A 224 -6.64 18.52 -26.48
N GLU A 225 -5.89 19.01 -27.46
CA GLU A 225 -5.33 18.23 -28.56
C GLU A 225 -3.84 17.95 -28.33
N ALA A 226 -3.06 19.00 -28.02
CA ALA A 226 -1.62 18.93 -27.83
C ALA A 226 -1.11 20.04 -26.88
N ILE A 227 0.08 19.85 -26.34
CA ILE A 227 0.94 20.92 -25.82
C ILE A 227 1.83 21.38 -26.98
N GLU A 228 2.02 22.69 -27.10
CA GLU A 228 2.91 23.32 -28.09
C GLU A 228 4.07 24.05 -27.39
N THR A 229 4.93 24.73 -28.14
CA THR A 229 6.13 25.39 -27.61
C THR A 229 5.85 26.50 -26.60
N THR A 230 4.70 27.17 -26.71
CA THR A 230 4.30 28.33 -25.89
C THR A 230 3.02 28.12 -25.06
N GLY A 231 2.40 26.94 -25.10
CA GLY A 231 1.09 26.75 -24.47
C GLY A 231 0.41 25.41 -24.79
N VAL A 232 -0.92 25.41 -24.73
CA VAL A 232 -1.77 24.22 -24.97
C VAL A 232 -2.72 24.50 -26.14
N ARG A 233 -2.71 23.65 -27.17
CA ARG A 233 -3.69 23.68 -28.27
C ARG A 233 -4.86 22.77 -27.97
N THR A 234 -6.07 23.29 -28.11
CA THR A 234 -7.33 22.56 -27.99
C THR A 234 -7.87 22.14 -29.36
N LYS A 235 -8.89 21.27 -29.39
CA LYS A 235 -9.45 20.70 -30.61
C LYS A 235 -10.18 21.70 -31.52
N SER A 236 -10.59 22.86 -31.01
CA SER A 236 -11.05 23.98 -31.85
C SER A 236 -9.93 24.66 -32.65
N GLY A 237 -8.66 24.40 -32.31
CA GLY A 237 -7.50 25.13 -32.80
C GLY A 237 -7.12 26.35 -31.94
N ARG A 238 -7.84 26.63 -30.84
CA ARG A 238 -7.44 27.66 -29.87
C ARG A 238 -6.10 27.28 -29.21
N LEU A 239 -5.13 28.19 -29.27
CA LEU A 239 -3.88 28.09 -28.51
C LEU A 239 -4.00 28.93 -27.22
N VAL A 240 -3.89 28.27 -26.08
CA VAL A 240 -3.82 28.89 -24.75
C VAL A 240 -2.36 29.01 -24.35
N ASN A 241 -1.76 30.19 -24.53
CA ASN A 241 -0.38 30.44 -24.12
C ASN A 241 -0.23 30.40 -22.59
N ALA A 242 0.90 29.86 -22.11
CA ALA A 242 1.20 29.74 -20.68
C ALA A 242 2.72 29.67 -20.42
N ASP A 243 3.19 30.27 -19.34
CA ASP A 243 4.60 30.18 -18.90
C ASP A 243 4.90 28.88 -18.13
N ALA A 244 3.86 28.25 -17.57
CA ALA A 244 3.94 26.98 -16.83
C ALA A 244 2.66 26.14 -16.99
N ILE A 245 2.80 24.82 -16.95
CA ILE A 245 1.70 23.84 -17.03
C ILE A 245 1.76 22.93 -15.80
N ILE A 246 0.71 22.96 -14.98
CA ILE A 246 0.59 22.15 -13.76
C ILE A 246 -0.29 20.93 -14.05
N LEU A 247 0.27 19.73 -13.91
CA LEU A 247 -0.45 18.48 -14.15
C LEU A 247 -1.09 17.99 -12.84
N ALA A 248 -2.40 18.22 -12.71
CA ALA A 248 -3.23 17.78 -11.58
C ALA A 248 -4.08 16.53 -11.92
N HIS A 249 -3.61 15.68 -12.84
CA HIS A 249 -4.37 14.54 -13.38
C HIS A 249 -4.35 13.25 -12.54
N GLY A 250 -3.72 13.30 -11.37
CA GLY A 250 -3.75 12.24 -10.36
C GLY A 250 -2.75 11.10 -10.57
N PHE A 251 -3.00 10.02 -9.84
CA PHE A 251 -2.06 8.91 -9.66
C PHE A 251 -2.39 7.71 -10.55
N GLU A 252 -1.41 6.83 -10.72
CA GLU A 252 -1.66 5.48 -11.19
C GLU A 252 -2.12 4.60 -10.01
N THR A 253 -3.21 3.85 -10.21
CA THR A 253 -3.91 3.10 -9.16
C THR A 253 -4.26 1.67 -9.56
N GLN A 254 -4.15 1.31 -10.85
CA GLN A 254 -4.49 -0.03 -11.35
C GLN A 254 -3.27 -0.94 -11.52
N THR A 255 -2.06 -0.44 -11.25
CA THR A 255 -0.81 -1.22 -11.18
C THR A 255 -0.15 -1.14 -9.79
N PRO A 256 -0.85 -1.51 -8.70
CA PRO A 256 -0.25 -1.51 -7.37
C PRO A 256 1.00 -2.40 -7.32
N LEU A 257 1.95 -2.03 -6.46
CA LEU A 257 3.29 -2.62 -6.32
C LEU A 257 4.27 -2.36 -7.49
N PHE A 258 3.82 -1.88 -8.66
CA PHE A 258 4.72 -1.42 -9.72
C PHE A 258 5.66 -0.29 -9.21
N PRO A 259 6.91 -0.14 -9.71
CA PRO A 259 7.63 -0.98 -10.67
C PRO A 259 8.35 -2.20 -10.04
N MET A 260 8.17 -2.44 -8.74
CA MET A 260 8.79 -3.56 -8.04
C MET A 260 8.21 -4.90 -8.51
N LYS A 261 9.07 -5.90 -8.69
CA LYS A 261 8.67 -7.26 -9.08
C LYS A 261 8.70 -8.21 -7.88
N ILE A 262 7.56 -8.72 -7.45
CA ILE A 262 7.48 -9.69 -6.35
C ILE A 262 7.21 -11.08 -6.92
N PHE A 263 8.03 -12.05 -6.52
CA PHE A 263 7.98 -13.45 -6.94
C PHE A 263 7.76 -14.34 -5.71
N GLY A 264 6.62 -15.04 -5.65
CA GLY A 264 6.29 -16.03 -4.63
C GLY A 264 6.89 -17.40 -4.92
N LYS A 265 6.18 -18.45 -4.49
CA LYS A 265 6.53 -19.85 -4.76
C LYS A 265 6.76 -20.13 -6.24
N ASP A 266 7.71 -21.03 -6.52
CA ASP A 266 8.07 -21.50 -7.87
C ASP A 266 8.39 -20.37 -8.88
N GLY A 267 8.59 -19.15 -8.40
CA GLY A 267 8.82 -17.96 -9.22
C GLY A 267 7.56 -17.24 -9.70
N LEU A 268 6.36 -17.62 -9.26
CA LEU A 268 5.08 -16.98 -9.60
C LEU A 268 5.09 -15.48 -9.27
N THR A 269 4.80 -14.60 -10.24
CA THR A 269 4.66 -13.17 -9.97
C THR A 269 3.27 -12.82 -9.42
N VAL A 270 3.19 -11.71 -8.68
CA VAL A 270 1.90 -11.19 -8.18
C VAL A 270 0.91 -10.89 -9.33
N ASN A 271 1.41 -10.50 -10.51
CA ASN A 271 0.56 -10.30 -11.70
C ASN A 271 -0.02 -11.62 -12.21
N GLU A 272 0.81 -12.66 -12.39
CA GLU A 272 0.35 -14.00 -12.80
C GLU A 272 -0.60 -14.63 -11.77
N HIS A 273 -0.46 -14.29 -10.49
CA HIS A 273 -1.41 -14.67 -9.42
C HIS A 273 -2.76 -13.97 -9.59
N TRP A 274 -2.78 -12.65 -9.82
CA TRP A 274 -4.02 -11.91 -10.09
C TRP A 274 -4.69 -12.34 -11.41
N ASP A 275 -3.92 -12.72 -12.43
CA ASP A 275 -4.46 -13.34 -13.65
C ASP A 275 -5.19 -14.67 -13.36
N GLN A 276 -4.76 -15.41 -12.32
CA GLN A 276 -5.39 -16.67 -11.89
C GLN A 276 -6.60 -16.48 -10.96
N VAL A 277 -6.51 -15.63 -9.93
CA VAL A 277 -7.56 -15.52 -8.89
C VAL A 277 -8.58 -14.41 -9.15
N SER A 278 -8.33 -13.49 -10.08
CA SER A 278 -9.12 -12.26 -10.19
C SER A 278 -9.09 -11.58 -11.57
N GLU A 279 -8.88 -12.35 -12.65
CA GLU A 279 -8.95 -11.86 -14.05
C GLU A 279 -7.96 -10.71 -14.34
N GLY A 280 -6.81 -10.71 -13.65
CA GLY A 280 -5.76 -9.69 -13.75
C GLY A 280 -6.01 -8.44 -12.90
N ALA A 281 -7.17 -8.33 -12.24
CA ALA A 281 -7.51 -7.23 -11.36
C ALA A 281 -6.88 -7.41 -9.97
N ALA A 282 -6.17 -6.41 -9.47
CA ALA A 282 -5.49 -6.49 -8.18
C ALA A 282 -6.46 -6.83 -7.04
N SER A 283 -6.24 -7.99 -6.40
CA SER A 283 -7.09 -8.57 -5.35
C SER A 283 -6.24 -9.21 -4.26
N SER A 284 -6.77 -9.42 -3.04
CA SER A 284 -6.04 -10.11 -1.96
C SER A 284 -6.96 -10.40 -0.77
N TYR A 285 -6.65 -11.46 -0.01
CA TYR A 285 -7.35 -11.77 1.23
C TYR A 285 -7.24 -10.61 2.22
N PHE A 286 -8.39 -10.09 2.66
CA PHE A 286 -8.52 -8.95 3.58
C PHE A 286 -7.72 -7.71 3.13
N GLY A 287 -7.49 -7.54 1.81
CA GLY A 287 -6.67 -6.46 1.28
C GLY A 287 -5.19 -6.51 1.68
N THR A 288 -4.74 -7.67 2.17
CA THR A 288 -3.48 -7.82 2.92
C THR A 288 -2.62 -9.02 2.50
N CYS A 289 -3.19 -10.20 2.26
CA CYS A 289 -2.43 -11.44 2.03
C CYS A 289 -2.71 -12.06 0.66
N LEU A 290 -1.74 -12.75 0.08
CA LEU A 290 -1.86 -13.54 -1.15
C LEU A 290 -1.44 -14.98 -0.85
N SER A 291 -2.19 -15.98 -1.32
CA SER A 291 -1.73 -17.37 -1.32
C SER A 291 -0.58 -17.56 -2.32
N ASN A 292 0.33 -18.49 -2.08
CA ASN A 292 1.61 -18.64 -2.82
C ASN A 292 2.64 -17.52 -2.57
N PHE A 293 2.37 -16.54 -1.70
CA PHE A 293 3.36 -15.54 -1.25
C PHE A 293 3.51 -15.61 0.29
N PRO A 294 4.22 -16.64 0.82
CA PRO A 294 4.30 -16.83 2.26
C PRO A 294 5.06 -15.70 2.94
N ASN A 295 4.68 -15.39 4.18
CA ASN A 295 5.23 -14.28 4.97
C ASN A 295 5.16 -12.87 4.32
N PHE A 296 4.42 -12.69 3.21
CA PHE A 296 4.24 -11.42 2.52
C PHE A 296 2.90 -10.76 2.86
N PHE A 297 2.93 -9.46 3.15
CA PHE A 297 1.75 -8.67 3.52
C PHE A 297 1.72 -7.33 2.78
N ILE A 298 0.52 -6.84 2.46
CA ILE A 298 0.28 -5.56 1.78
C ILE A 298 -0.53 -4.64 2.69
N MET A 299 0.07 -3.55 3.17
CA MET A 299 -0.67 -2.46 3.80
C MET A 299 -1.29 -1.57 2.72
N MET A 300 -2.54 -1.15 2.92
CA MET A 300 -3.32 -0.37 1.95
C MET A 300 -3.43 -1.02 0.56
N GLY A 301 -3.55 -2.35 0.53
CA GLY A 301 -3.79 -3.14 -0.66
C GLY A 301 -5.25 -3.07 -1.18
N PRO A 302 -5.63 -3.97 -2.09
CA PRO A 302 -6.96 -4.00 -2.69
C PRO A 302 -8.11 -4.01 -1.67
N ASN A 303 -9.23 -3.35 -2.00
CA ASN A 303 -10.45 -3.32 -1.18
C ASN A 303 -10.27 -2.86 0.29
N THR A 304 -9.27 -2.02 0.59
CA THR A 304 -9.02 -1.44 1.92
C THR A 304 -9.60 -0.03 2.09
N LEU A 305 -9.74 0.73 1.01
CA LEU A 305 -10.21 2.12 1.06
C LEU A 305 -11.73 2.19 1.19
N SER A 306 -12.26 3.30 1.72
CA SER A 306 -13.70 3.44 1.96
C SER A 306 -14.33 4.69 1.35
N GLY A 307 -13.50 5.70 1.02
CA GLY A 307 -13.96 7.01 0.53
C GLY A 307 -14.74 7.86 1.55
N HIS A 308 -15.01 7.33 2.76
CA HIS A 308 -15.85 7.97 3.78
C HIS A 308 -15.29 7.91 5.22
N LEU A 309 -14.19 7.18 5.47
CA LEU A 309 -13.48 7.16 6.75
C LEU A 309 -11.97 7.41 6.57
N SER A 310 -11.30 7.69 7.69
CA SER A 310 -9.84 7.80 7.77
C SER A 310 -9.12 6.54 7.32
N VAL A 311 -8.06 6.73 6.55
CA VAL A 311 -7.16 5.67 6.08
C VAL A 311 -6.23 5.14 7.20
N ILE A 312 -6.03 5.93 8.27
CA ILE A 312 -5.38 5.48 9.51
C ILE A 312 -6.12 4.27 10.09
N TYR A 313 -7.45 4.34 10.21
CA TYR A 313 -8.27 3.31 10.86
C TYR A 313 -8.11 1.96 10.17
N THR A 314 -8.19 1.91 8.84
CA THR A 314 -7.95 0.68 8.08
C THR A 314 -6.50 0.20 8.23
N SER A 315 -5.52 1.12 8.13
CA SER A 315 -4.11 0.75 8.33
C SER A 315 -3.85 0.16 9.70
N GLU A 316 -4.43 0.69 10.79
CA GLU A 316 -4.30 0.11 12.13
C GLU A 316 -5.00 -1.25 12.24
N CYS A 317 -6.13 -1.47 11.55
CA CYS A 317 -6.76 -2.80 11.48
C CYS A 317 -5.83 -3.81 10.77
N GLN A 318 -5.22 -3.42 9.64
CA GLN A 318 -4.27 -4.27 8.90
C GLN A 318 -2.99 -4.52 9.70
N ILE A 319 -2.39 -3.51 10.33
CA ILE A 319 -1.21 -3.64 11.20
C ILE A 319 -1.49 -4.63 12.34
N ASN A 320 -2.60 -4.46 13.06
CA ASN A 320 -2.99 -5.36 14.14
C ASN A 320 -3.35 -6.78 13.66
N PHE A 321 -3.66 -6.97 12.39
CA PHE A 321 -3.88 -8.28 11.76
C PHE A 321 -2.57 -8.94 11.33
N THR A 322 -1.71 -8.24 10.58
CA THR A 322 -0.37 -8.71 10.21
C THR A 322 0.46 -9.06 11.44
N LEU A 323 0.45 -8.24 12.49
CA LEU A 323 1.17 -8.54 13.75
C LEU A 323 0.68 -9.80 14.45
N ARG A 324 -0.62 -10.13 14.37
CA ARG A 324 -1.14 -11.41 14.87
C ARG A 324 -0.72 -12.58 13.98
N ALA A 325 -0.79 -12.42 12.65
CA ALA A 325 -0.37 -13.45 11.70
C ALA A 325 1.13 -13.77 11.81
N ILE A 326 2.00 -12.78 11.98
CA ILE A 326 3.45 -13.01 12.14
C ILE A 326 3.87 -13.30 13.58
N ARG A 327 2.95 -13.25 14.57
CA ARG A 327 3.27 -13.49 15.98
C ARG A 327 3.97 -14.84 16.24
N PRO A 328 3.61 -15.96 15.57
CA PRO A 328 4.35 -17.21 15.72
C PRO A 328 5.77 -17.12 15.16
N ILE A 329 6.02 -16.38 14.08
CA ILE A 329 7.37 -16.17 13.51
C ILE A 329 8.22 -15.30 14.44
N LEU A 330 7.67 -14.20 14.94
CA LEU A 330 8.34 -13.33 15.93
C LEU A 330 8.66 -14.05 17.26
N LYS A 331 7.95 -15.14 17.57
CA LYS A 331 8.24 -16.03 18.70
C LYS A 331 9.10 -17.26 18.33
N ASN A 332 9.52 -17.40 17.09
CA ASN A 332 10.17 -18.58 16.51
C ASN A 332 9.37 -19.89 16.69
N GLN A 333 8.05 -19.81 16.84
CA GLN A 333 7.10 -20.93 16.95
C GLN A 333 6.65 -21.46 15.58
N ALA A 334 6.66 -20.61 14.54
CA ALA A 334 6.62 -20.99 13.13
C ALA A 334 7.79 -20.32 12.39
N ASP A 335 8.04 -20.73 11.15
CA ASP A 335 8.96 -20.04 10.23
C ASP A 335 8.21 -19.46 9.03
N ILE A 336 7.10 -20.11 8.65
CA ILE A 336 6.23 -19.72 7.53
C ILE A 336 4.79 -19.54 8.03
N VAL A 337 4.14 -18.47 7.58
CA VAL A 337 2.69 -18.24 7.62
C VAL A 337 2.19 -17.94 6.21
N GLU A 338 1.07 -18.54 5.82
CA GLU A 338 0.49 -18.40 4.48
C GLU A 338 -1.04 -18.46 4.55
N VAL A 339 -1.73 -17.67 3.72
CA VAL A 339 -3.20 -17.75 3.57
C VAL A 339 -3.56 -18.87 2.59
N THR A 340 -4.63 -19.63 2.86
CA THR A 340 -5.07 -20.70 1.96
C THR A 340 -5.77 -20.13 0.71
N ALA A 341 -5.57 -20.77 -0.45
CA ALA A 341 -6.14 -20.31 -1.73
C ALA A 341 -7.68 -20.28 -1.71
N ASP A 342 -8.31 -21.25 -1.04
CA ASP A 342 -9.75 -21.29 -0.81
C ASP A 342 -10.24 -20.08 0.01
N ALA A 343 -9.49 -19.67 1.04
CA ALA A 343 -9.84 -18.52 1.88
C ALA A 343 -9.67 -17.20 1.13
N GLU A 344 -8.59 -17.05 0.35
CA GLU A 344 -8.37 -15.90 -0.53
C GLU A 344 -9.49 -15.77 -1.57
N THR A 345 -9.77 -16.83 -2.32
CA THR A 345 -10.80 -16.83 -3.38
C THR A 345 -12.18 -16.51 -2.82
N ARG A 346 -12.57 -17.17 -1.71
CA ARG A 346 -13.83 -16.92 -1.00
C ARG A 346 -13.98 -15.47 -0.57
N ASP A 347 -12.92 -14.86 -0.04
CA ASP A 347 -12.95 -13.47 0.40
C ASP A 347 -13.07 -12.49 -0.77
N ILE A 348 -12.31 -12.72 -1.84
CA ILE A 348 -12.34 -11.92 -3.06
C ILE A 348 -13.76 -11.91 -3.65
N ASP A 349 -14.39 -13.07 -3.79
CA ASP A 349 -15.74 -13.18 -4.36
C ASP A 349 -16.81 -12.58 -3.44
N GLU A 350 -16.75 -12.82 -2.12
CA GLU A 350 -17.63 -12.16 -1.14
C GLU A 350 -17.54 -10.63 -1.21
N VAL A 351 -16.35 -10.08 -1.44
CA VAL A 351 -16.12 -8.63 -1.56
C VAL A 351 -16.68 -8.11 -2.89
N GLN A 352 -16.45 -8.79 -4.01
CA GLN A 352 -16.99 -8.34 -5.30
C GLN A 352 -18.53 -8.44 -5.37
N GLU A 353 -19.14 -9.51 -4.85
CA GLU A 353 -20.61 -9.66 -4.82
C GLU A 353 -21.32 -8.57 -3.99
N LYS A 354 -20.68 -8.10 -2.91
CA LYS A 354 -21.17 -6.94 -2.14
C LYS A 354 -20.96 -5.64 -2.92
N ALA A 355 -19.80 -5.47 -3.56
CA ALA A 355 -19.45 -4.24 -4.29
C ALA A 355 -20.37 -3.96 -5.49
N LYS A 356 -20.84 -5.00 -6.20
CA LYS A 356 -21.76 -4.89 -7.36
C LYS A 356 -23.05 -4.10 -7.10
N LYS A 357 -23.45 -3.93 -5.84
CA LYS A 357 -24.71 -3.29 -5.43
C LYS A 357 -24.54 -1.84 -4.93
N LEU A 358 -23.34 -1.29 -4.99
CA LEU A 358 -22.99 0.01 -4.41
C LEU A 358 -22.85 1.10 -5.48
N VAL A 359 -23.05 2.35 -5.06
CA VAL A 359 -23.03 3.55 -5.93
C VAL A 359 -21.74 3.73 -6.75
N TRP A 360 -20.64 3.09 -6.35
CA TRP A 360 -19.37 3.05 -7.08
C TRP A 360 -19.43 2.22 -8.37
N ALA A 361 -20.32 1.22 -8.44
CA ALA A 361 -20.50 0.31 -9.56
C ALA A 361 -21.66 0.72 -10.51
N THR A 362 -22.56 1.61 -10.07
CA THR A 362 -23.83 1.90 -10.77
C THR A 362 -23.81 3.16 -11.63
N GLY A 363 -22.75 3.37 -12.42
CA GLY A 363 -22.77 4.39 -13.50
C GLY A 363 -21.76 5.54 -13.41
N CYS A 364 -20.61 5.38 -12.74
CA CYS A 364 -19.58 6.42 -12.67
C CYS A 364 -18.19 5.94 -13.10
N THR A 365 -17.56 6.68 -14.01
CA THR A 365 -16.12 6.58 -14.27
C THR A 365 -15.35 7.05 -13.03
N SER A 366 -14.83 6.10 -12.26
CA SER A 366 -14.01 6.33 -11.06
C SER A 366 -12.73 5.51 -11.14
N TRP A 367 -11.72 5.85 -10.35
CA TRP A 367 -10.51 5.04 -10.21
C TRP A 367 -10.70 3.84 -9.26
N PHE A 368 -11.93 3.58 -8.80
CA PHE A 368 -12.25 2.46 -7.91
C PHE A 368 -12.46 1.12 -8.66
N ILE A 369 -12.85 1.21 -9.93
CA ILE A 369 -13.19 0.08 -10.79
C ILE A 369 -12.07 -0.10 -11.83
N GLU A 370 -11.56 -1.33 -11.97
CA GLU A 370 -10.63 -1.68 -13.04
C GLU A 370 -11.41 -1.91 -14.34
N THR A 371 -10.94 -1.32 -15.44
CA THR A 371 -11.67 -1.18 -16.71
C THR A 371 -11.83 -2.45 -17.56
N LYS A 372 -10.96 -3.45 -17.44
CA LYS A 372 -11.01 -4.69 -18.24
C LYS A 372 -11.96 -5.71 -17.63
N SER A 373 -11.81 -5.91 -16.32
CA SER A 373 -12.54 -6.87 -15.49
C SER A 373 -13.85 -6.31 -14.94
N ASN A 374 -14.01 -4.98 -14.91
CA ASN A 374 -15.09 -4.27 -14.21
C ASN A 374 -15.17 -4.61 -12.70
N ARG A 375 -14.07 -5.08 -12.10
CA ARG A 375 -13.97 -5.42 -10.67
C ARG A 375 -13.60 -4.17 -9.85
N ASN A 376 -14.13 -4.07 -8.64
CA ASN A 376 -13.78 -3.03 -7.68
C ASN A 376 -12.45 -3.41 -7.01
N THR A 377 -11.34 -2.77 -7.39
CA THR A 377 -10.00 -3.07 -6.84
C THR A 377 -9.69 -2.25 -5.59
N ILE A 378 -10.43 -1.17 -5.31
CA ILE A 378 -10.03 -0.17 -4.31
C ILE A 378 -10.87 -0.24 -3.02
N MET A 379 -12.18 -0.38 -3.14
CA MET A 379 -13.11 -0.01 -2.07
C MET A 379 -13.59 -1.21 -1.26
N PHE A 380 -13.64 -1.08 0.07
CA PHE A 380 -14.30 -2.05 0.95
C PHE A 380 -15.82 -1.84 0.88
N PRO A 381 -16.63 -2.87 0.56
CA PRO A 381 -18.06 -2.74 0.28
C PRO A 381 -18.94 -2.76 1.54
N ASP A 382 -18.35 -2.83 2.73
CA ASP A 382 -19.07 -3.05 3.98
C ASP A 382 -18.70 -1.99 5.03
N TRP A 383 -19.46 -1.92 6.14
CA TRP A 383 -19.22 -0.91 7.17
C TRP A 383 -17.82 -1.08 7.78
N GLN A 384 -17.17 0.02 8.14
CA GLN A 384 -15.76 -0.01 8.60
C GLN A 384 -15.57 -0.80 9.91
N PHE A 385 -16.58 -0.87 10.78
CA PHE A 385 -16.56 -1.78 11.93
C PHE A 385 -16.46 -3.27 11.53
N LYS A 386 -16.99 -3.66 10.36
CA LYS A 386 -16.85 -5.02 9.83
C LYS A 386 -15.44 -5.29 9.28
N PHE A 387 -14.75 -4.27 8.77
CA PHE A 387 -13.33 -4.38 8.41
C PHE A 387 -12.49 -4.67 9.65
N TRP A 388 -12.70 -3.90 10.73
CA TRP A 388 -12.10 -4.18 12.03
C TRP A 388 -12.48 -5.58 12.56
N TRP A 389 -13.77 -5.93 12.55
CA TRP A 389 -14.27 -7.22 13.03
C TRP A 389 -13.62 -8.40 12.31
N ARG A 390 -13.63 -8.42 10.96
CA ARG A 390 -13.00 -9.52 10.20
C ARG A 390 -11.49 -9.55 10.41
N SER A 391 -10.83 -8.39 10.51
CA SER A 391 -9.41 -8.33 10.84
C SER A 391 -9.10 -8.98 12.19
N LEU A 392 -9.97 -8.84 13.20
CA LEU A 392 -9.81 -9.49 14.51
C LEU A 392 -10.16 -10.98 14.47
N PHE A 393 -11.35 -11.32 13.98
CA PHE A 393 -11.94 -12.66 14.04
C PHE A 393 -11.66 -13.45 12.76
N VAL A 394 -10.38 -13.76 12.57
CA VAL A 394 -9.88 -14.59 11.45
C VAL A 394 -10.26 -16.06 11.67
N PRO A 395 -10.89 -16.74 10.70
CA PRO A 395 -11.15 -18.19 10.78
C PRO A 395 -9.84 -19.00 10.89
N SER A 396 -9.80 -19.99 11.77
CA SER A 396 -8.58 -20.75 12.06
C SER A 396 -8.10 -21.65 10.91
N GLY A 397 -8.94 -21.91 9.90
CA GLY A 397 -8.59 -22.66 8.69
C GLY A 397 -8.12 -21.80 7.52
N ASP A 398 -8.13 -20.47 7.66
CA ASP A 398 -7.73 -19.57 6.58
C ASP A 398 -6.18 -19.42 6.48
N PHE A 399 -5.43 -19.86 7.51
CA PHE A 399 -3.98 -19.72 7.57
C PHE A 399 -3.25 -21.01 7.94
N GLU A 400 -2.25 -21.35 7.14
CA GLU A 400 -1.27 -22.39 7.47
C GLU A 400 -0.07 -21.79 8.21
N TYR A 401 0.42 -22.52 9.22
CA TYR A 401 1.65 -22.21 9.95
C TYR A 401 2.59 -23.41 9.85
N ARG A 402 3.78 -23.20 9.28
CA ARG A 402 4.73 -24.29 9.01
C ARG A 402 6.11 -23.99 9.62
N LYS A 403 6.81 -25.06 9.98
CA LYS A 403 8.22 -25.05 10.38
C LYS A 403 9.06 -25.61 9.24
N LEU A 404 10.24 -25.01 9.02
CA LEU A 404 11.20 -25.53 8.07
C LEU A 404 11.74 -26.86 8.58
N VAL A 405 11.67 -27.91 7.75
CA VAL A 405 12.32 -29.18 8.05
C VAL A 405 13.82 -28.97 7.92
N GLN A 406 14.50 -28.77 9.05
CA GLN A 406 15.96 -28.76 9.07
C GLN A 406 16.46 -30.08 8.48
N LYS A 407 17.09 -30.02 7.30
CA LYS A 407 17.89 -31.15 6.80
C LYS A 407 18.89 -31.50 7.92
N PRO A 408 19.01 -32.79 8.30
CA PRO A 408 20.04 -33.19 9.26
C PRO A 408 21.38 -32.68 8.76
N ARG A 409 22.01 -31.79 9.55
CA ARG A 409 23.33 -31.26 9.24
C ARG A 409 24.28 -32.44 9.11
N GLU A 410 24.78 -32.69 7.90
CA GLU A 410 25.65 -33.83 7.65
C GLU A 410 26.81 -33.78 8.64
N ALA A 411 26.84 -34.76 9.54
CA ALA A 411 27.90 -34.86 10.52
C ALA A 411 29.16 -35.23 9.74
N GLU A 412 30.14 -34.32 9.69
CA GLU A 412 31.43 -34.57 9.04
C GLU A 412 31.99 -35.91 9.53
N THR A 413 31.94 -36.93 8.68
CA THR A 413 32.27 -38.31 9.02
C THR A 413 33.79 -38.44 9.11
N ARG A 414 34.34 -37.91 10.21
CA ARG A 414 35.76 -37.93 10.51
C ARG A 414 36.17 -39.39 10.74
N THR A 415 36.75 -40.00 9.70
CA THR A 415 37.01 -41.43 9.57
C THR A 415 38.14 -41.92 10.49
N SER A 416 37.95 -41.84 11.80
CA SER A 416 38.79 -42.52 12.79
C SER A 416 38.50 -44.03 12.76
N GLY A 417 39.21 -44.76 11.92
CA GLY A 417 39.00 -46.20 11.74
C GLY A 417 39.25 -47.01 13.01
N ARG A 418 38.18 -47.53 13.62
CA ARG A 418 38.17 -48.67 14.55
C ARG A 418 36.86 -49.43 14.34
N GLY A 419 36.97 -50.66 13.84
CA GLY A 419 35.79 -51.47 13.49
C GLY A 419 35.14 -52.09 14.71
N LEU A 420 33.81 -52.16 14.70
CA LEU A 420 33.03 -53.15 15.43
C LEU A 420 32.27 -54.03 14.42
N LEU A 421 32.31 -55.35 14.62
CA LEU A 421 31.29 -56.22 14.03
C LEU A 421 29.96 -55.95 14.73
N VAL A 422 28.89 -55.78 13.96
CA VAL A 422 27.52 -55.90 14.45
C VAL A 422 26.88 -57.07 13.72
N ILE A 423 26.50 -58.10 14.48
CA ILE A 423 25.85 -59.30 13.95
C ILE A 423 24.39 -58.96 13.62
N ALA A 424 23.95 -59.29 12.40
CA ALA A 424 22.57 -59.09 12.00
C ALA A 424 21.64 -60.08 12.72
N ALA A 425 20.67 -59.56 13.47
CA ALA A 425 19.56 -60.33 14.01
C ALA A 425 18.25 -59.74 13.48
N ALA A 426 17.61 -60.44 12.53
CA ALA A 426 16.31 -60.05 11.99
C ALA A 426 15.20 -60.64 12.87
N THR A 427 14.15 -59.86 13.15
CA THR A 427 12.92 -60.39 13.75
C THR A 427 11.72 -59.60 13.24
N LEU A 428 10.86 -60.27 12.46
CA LEU A 428 9.53 -59.78 12.11
C LEU A 428 8.56 -60.09 13.24
N ALA A 429 7.74 -59.12 13.62
CA ALA A 429 6.53 -59.34 14.41
C ALA A 429 5.44 -58.37 13.94
N VAL A 430 4.30 -58.92 13.51
CA VAL A 430 3.09 -58.15 13.16
C VAL A 430 2.19 -58.07 14.38
N GLY A 431 1.63 -56.89 14.66
CA GLY A 431 0.72 -56.66 15.79
C GLY A 431 -0.30 -55.56 15.49
N VAL A 432 -1.48 -55.96 15.01
CA VAL A 432 -2.65 -55.07 14.85
C VAL A 432 -3.39 -54.99 16.18
N GLY A 433 -3.76 -53.78 16.63
CA GLY A 433 -4.48 -53.58 17.89
C GLY A 433 -5.17 -52.22 17.97
N SER A 434 -6.40 -52.13 17.46
CA SER A 434 -7.22 -50.92 17.52
C SER A 434 -7.82 -50.70 18.92
N ILE A 435 -7.71 -49.47 19.46
CA ILE A 435 -8.53 -49.00 20.59
C ILE A 435 -9.15 -47.64 20.21
N TYR A 436 -10.32 -47.35 20.79
CA TYR A 436 -11.28 -46.35 20.34
C TYR A 436 -11.08 -44.95 20.94
N LEU A 437 -11.84 -44.01 20.36
CA LEU A 437 -12.14 -42.65 20.82
C LEU A 437 -12.46 -42.52 22.32
N GLU A 438 -11.99 -41.43 22.96
CA GLU A 438 -12.82 -40.46 23.69
C GLU A 438 -12.14 -39.08 23.62
N VAL A 439 -12.76 -38.05 23.03
CA VAL A 439 -13.76 -37.10 23.58
C VAL A 439 -13.14 -35.91 24.35
N LEU A 440 -13.44 -34.71 23.84
CA LEU A 440 -13.06 -33.41 24.37
C LEU A 440 -13.56 -33.17 25.80
N LYS A 441 -12.71 -32.59 26.66
CA LYS A 441 -13.14 -31.71 27.75
C LYS A 441 -12.22 -30.48 27.84
N TRP A 442 -12.86 -29.31 27.98
CA TRP A 442 -12.21 -28.04 28.30
C TRP A 442 -11.88 -27.97 29.80
N TYR A 443 -11.01 -27.04 30.18
CA TYR A 443 -11.06 -26.40 31.50
C TYR A 443 -10.79 -24.90 31.37
N GLU A 444 -11.72 -24.13 31.93
CA GLU A 444 -11.66 -22.75 32.49
C GLU A 444 -10.70 -21.73 31.85
#